data_AF-B1V980-F1
#
_entry.id   AF-B1V980-F1
#
_cell.length_a   1.000
_cell.length_b   1.000
_cell.length_c   1.000
_cell.angle_alpha   90.00
_cell.angle_beta   90.00
_cell.angle_gamma   90.00
#
_symmetry.space_group_name_H-M   'P 1'
#
loop_
_entity.id
_entity.type
_entity.pdbx_description
1 polymer ?
#
loop_
_entity_poly.entity_id
_entity_poly.type
_entity_poly.pdbx_seq_one_letter_code
_entity_poly.pdbx_strand_id
1 'polypeptide(L)'
;MDTSSKKEKEKIMVQQNIYNKNKILRHIVLASFLSYMPVALSYLIKEIGVPGFLIPYFRYFIFFPLIVMSFYVPKMMAFVGGFLSEMFIFYLKTKRTHYNPLESLFCALCFVLIPSLFLKKKDNFCKFYFVILLASSLFQIVSWYNILKYRYKLDLLDIQKFDQIIHILKIDLGIRLIVIVPIISLILALILKKLLPRLEFFDNI
;
A
#
# COMPACT_ATOMS: atom_id res chain seq x y z
N MET A 1 10.50 47.07 -27.35
CA MET A 1 10.22 45.75 -26.75
C MET A 1 9.80 44.81 -27.87
N ASP A 2 10.67 43.90 -28.27
CA ASP A 2 10.49 43.07 -29.47
C ASP A 2 9.31 42.09 -29.38
N THR A 3 8.40 42.20 -30.33
CA THR A 3 7.28 41.26 -30.56
C THR A 3 7.74 39.83 -30.83
N SER A 4 8.99 39.66 -31.30
CA SER A 4 9.66 38.35 -31.48
C SER A 4 9.88 37.63 -30.14
N SER A 5 10.48 38.31 -29.15
CA SER A 5 10.75 37.77 -27.81
C SER A 5 9.47 37.36 -27.07
N LYS A 6 8.36 38.07 -27.31
CA LYS A 6 7.07 37.79 -26.70
C LYS A 6 6.42 36.51 -27.26
N LYS A 7 6.46 36.32 -28.59
CA LYS A 7 5.96 35.11 -29.26
C LYS A 7 6.77 33.85 -28.92
N GLU A 8 8.08 34.00 -28.73
CA GLU A 8 8.95 32.89 -28.35
C GLU A 8 8.70 32.45 -26.91
N LYS A 9 8.52 33.40 -25.98
CA LYS A 9 8.10 33.11 -24.60
C LYS A 9 6.74 32.43 -24.53
N GLU A 10 5.76 32.85 -25.34
CA GLU A 10 4.45 32.18 -25.41
C GLU A 10 4.54 30.74 -25.91
N LYS A 11 5.34 30.47 -26.96
CA LYS A 11 5.55 29.09 -27.46
C LYS A 11 6.18 28.17 -26.40
N ILE A 12 7.19 28.66 -25.68
CA ILE A 12 7.83 27.91 -24.59
C ILE A 12 6.83 27.62 -23.46
N MET A 13 6.02 28.61 -23.08
CA MET A 13 5.04 28.48 -22.01
C MET A 13 3.91 27.49 -22.38
N VAL A 14 3.46 27.50 -23.63
CA VAL A 14 2.47 26.53 -24.14
C VAL A 14 3.05 25.11 -24.20
N GLN A 15 4.29 24.94 -24.67
CA GLN A 15 4.95 23.63 -24.70
C GLN A 15 5.19 23.07 -23.28
N GLN A 16 5.59 23.91 -22.33
CA GLN A 16 5.73 23.52 -20.92
C GLN A 16 4.38 23.11 -20.32
N ASN A 17 3.30 23.83 -20.63
CA ASN A 17 1.95 23.47 -20.16
C ASN A 17 1.47 22.14 -20.74
N ILE A 18 1.69 21.87 -22.02
CA ILE A 18 1.33 20.58 -22.66
C ILE A 18 2.13 19.44 -22.05
N TYR A 19 3.44 19.63 -21.86
CA TYR A 19 4.32 18.64 -21.23
C TYR A 19 3.88 18.33 -19.79
N ASN A 20 3.61 19.37 -18.98
CA ASN A 20 3.15 19.21 -17.60
C ASN A 20 1.78 18.53 -17.54
N LYS A 21 0.85 18.88 -18.44
CA LYS A 21 -0.48 18.24 -18.53
C LYS A 21 -0.36 16.76 -18.87
N ASN A 22 0.49 16.39 -19.84
CA ASN A 22 0.76 15.00 -20.19
C ASN A 22 1.38 14.23 -19.02
N LYS A 23 2.30 14.86 -18.27
CA LYS A 23 2.90 14.28 -17.07
C LYS A 23 1.88 14.01 -15.96
N ILE A 24 0.99 14.97 -15.68
CA ILE A 24 -0.08 14.81 -14.68
C ILE A 24 -1.04 13.68 -15.09
N LEU A 25 -1.48 13.66 -16.36
CA LEU A 25 -2.37 12.62 -16.87
C LEU A 25 -1.75 11.22 -16.73
N ARG A 26 -0.45 11.08 -17.01
CA ARG A 26 0.28 9.82 -16.83
C ARG A 26 0.26 9.34 -15.38
N HIS A 27 0.54 10.22 -14.44
CA HIS A 27 0.47 9.86 -13.02
C HIS A 27 -0.95 9.46 -12.59
N ILE A 28 -1.99 10.12 -13.12
CA ILE A 28 -3.38 9.75 -12.86
C ILE A 28 -3.68 8.35 -13.40
N VAL A 29 -3.29 8.05 -14.63
CA VAL A 29 -3.51 6.72 -15.25
C VAL A 29 -2.78 5.64 -14.45
N LEU A 30 -1.51 5.86 -14.11
CA LEU A 30 -0.71 4.91 -13.31
C LEU A 30 -1.27 4.71 -11.91
N ALA A 31 -1.63 5.80 -11.22
CA ALA A 31 -2.24 5.74 -9.89
C ALA A 31 -3.56 4.98 -9.93
N SER A 32 -4.40 5.23 -10.94
CA SER A 32 -5.69 4.55 -11.11
C SER A 32 -5.50 3.05 -11.37
N PHE A 33 -4.58 2.69 -12.26
CA PHE A 33 -4.29 1.29 -12.57
C PHE A 33 -3.74 0.53 -11.35
N LEU A 34 -2.72 1.09 -10.68
CA LEU A 34 -2.07 0.43 -9.54
C LEU A 34 -2.94 0.43 -8.28
N SER A 35 -3.84 1.39 -8.10
CA SER A 35 -4.83 1.38 -7.01
C SER A 35 -6.00 0.41 -7.26
N TYR A 36 -6.32 0.12 -8.52
CA TYR A 36 -7.34 -0.87 -8.86
C TYR A 36 -6.83 -2.32 -8.73
N MET A 37 -5.53 -2.57 -8.98
CA MET A 37 -4.95 -3.92 -8.89
C MET A 37 -5.21 -4.64 -7.55
N PRO A 38 -5.01 -4.01 -6.37
CA PRO A 38 -5.34 -4.63 -5.09
C PRO A 38 -6.83 -5.00 -4.99
N VAL A 39 -7.73 -4.18 -5.54
CA VAL A 39 -9.17 -4.45 -5.57
C VAL A 39 -9.45 -5.73 -6.36
N ALA A 40 -8.88 -5.84 -7.55
CA ALA A 40 -9.03 -7.02 -8.41
C ALA A 40 -8.42 -8.28 -7.75
N LEU A 41 -7.19 -8.19 -7.21
CA LEU A 41 -6.54 -9.31 -6.51
C LEU A 41 -7.35 -9.78 -5.29
N SER A 42 -7.88 -8.82 -4.54
CA SER A 42 -8.73 -9.07 -3.37
C SER A 42 -10.02 -9.80 -3.73
N TYR A 43 -10.60 -9.51 -4.91
CA TYR A 43 -11.75 -10.22 -5.46
C TYR A 43 -11.38 -11.63 -5.93
N LEU A 44 -10.29 -11.78 -6.70
CA LEU A 44 -9.81 -13.09 -7.18
C LEU A 44 -9.54 -14.07 -6.03
N ILE A 45 -8.88 -13.61 -4.95
CA ILE A 45 -8.60 -14.44 -3.77
C ILE A 45 -9.88 -14.92 -3.09
N LYS A 46 -10.94 -14.09 -3.12
CA LYS A 46 -12.25 -14.47 -2.58
C LYS A 46 -12.91 -15.56 -3.43
N GLU A 47 -12.87 -15.42 -4.75
CA GLU A 47 -13.43 -16.40 -5.70
C GLU A 47 -12.71 -17.76 -5.64
N ILE A 48 -11.38 -17.76 -5.47
CA ILE A 48 -10.58 -18.99 -5.34
C ILE A 48 -10.91 -19.76 -4.04
N GLY A 49 -11.65 -19.16 -3.10
CA GLY A 49 -12.09 -19.84 -1.88
C GLY A 49 -10.94 -20.07 -0.89
N VAL A 50 -9.96 -19.16 -0.84
CA VAL A 50 -8.81 -19.28 0.06
C VAL A 50 -9.31 -19.41 1.52
N PRO A 51 -8.83 -20.42 2.27
CA PRO A 51 -9.23 -20.63 3.66
C PRO A 51 -9.10 -19.37 4.50
N GLY A 52 -10.12 -19.09 5.33
CA GLY A 52 -10.22 -17.86 6.11
C GLY A 52 -9.01 -17.54 6.99
N PHE A 53 -8.28 -18.56 7.44
CA PHE A 53 -7.07 -18.41 8.25
C PHE A 53 -5.86 -17.91 7.45
N LEU A 54 -5.84 -18.09 6.13
CA LEU A 54 -4.77 -17.65 5.24
C LEU A 54 -4.97 -16.21 4.73
N ILE A 55 -6.22 -15.72 4.71
CA ILE A 55 -6.59 -14.38 4.22
C ILE A 55 -5.71 -13.26 4.81
N PRO A 56 -5.39 -13.24 6.13
CA PRO A 56 -4.55 -12.19 6.70
C PRO A 56 -3.14 -12.14 6.08
N TYR A 57 -2.60 -13.27 5.62
CA TYR A 57 -1.26 -13.35 5.03
C TYR A 57 -1.24 -12.94 3.56
N PHE A 58 -2.33 -13.15 2.84
CA PHE A 58 -2.45 -12.70 1.46
C PHE A 58 -2.63 -11.19 1.33
N ARG A 59 -3.05 -10.49 2.40
CA ARG A 59 -3.19 -9.02 2.39
C ARG A 59 -1.90 -8.30 2.00
N TYR A 60 -0.74 -8.79 2.43
CA TYR A 60 0.56 -8.21 2.07
C TYR A 60 0.84 -8.27 0.57
N PHE A 61 0.45 -9.37 -0.09
CA PHE A 61 0.59 -9.51 -1.54
C PHE A 61 -0.48 -8.74 -2.31
N ILE A 62 -1.69 -8.61 -1.76
CA ILE A 62 -2.76 -7.78 -2.34
C ILE A 62 -2.31 -6.32 -2.46
N PHE A 63 -1.61 -5.78 -1.45
CA PHE A 63 -1.14 -4.40 -1.45
C PHE A 63 0.22 -4.19 -2.11
N PHE A 64 0.86 -5.25 -2.63
CA PHE A 64 2.11 -5.13 -3.37
C PHE A 64 2.09 -4.07 -4.49
N PRO A 65 1.02 -3.96 -5.32
CA PRO A 65 0.93 -2.90 -6.34
C PRO A 65 1.01 -1.48 -5.77
N LEU A 66 0.56 -1.26 -4.53
CA LEU A 66 0.65 0.04 -3.85
C LEU A 66 2.10 0.41 -3.51
N ILE A 67 2.91 -0.59 -3.12
CA ILE A 67 4.34 -0.40 -2.89
C ILE A 67 5.04 -0.09 -4.21
N VAL A 68 4.64 -0.71 -5.33
CA VAL A 68 5.18 -0.35 -6.65
C VAL A 68 4.81 1.09 -6.99
N MET A 69 3.55 1.48 -6.79
CA MET A 69 3.05 2.84 -7.06
C MET A 69 3.87 3.93 -6.37
N SER A 70 4.39 3.67 -5.16
CA SER A 70 5.19 4.65 -4.40
C SER A 70 6.48 5.09 -5.10
N PHE A 71 6.93 4.34 -6.11
CA PHE A 71 8.15 4.65 -6.88
C PHE A 71 7.91 5.43 -8.17
N TYR A 72 6.68 5.48 -8.67
CA TYR A 72 6.36 6.03 -10.01
C TYR A 72 5.35 7.18 -9.98
N VAL A 73 4.60 7.33 -8.90
CA VAL A 73 3.54 8.34 -8.77
C VAL A 73 3.91 9.35 -7.67
N PRO A 74 3.59 10.64 -7.81
CA PRO A 74 3.77 11.64 -6.75
C PRO A 74 3.09 11.21 -5.45
N LYS A 75 3.77 11.44 -4.32
CA LYS A 75 3.37 10.96 -2.98
C LYS A 75 1.89 11.18 -2.65
N MET A 76 1.37 12.38 -2.93
CA MET A 76 -0.03 12.72 -2.64
C MET A 76 -1.01 11.89 -3.49
N MET A 77 -0.74 11.73 -4.79
CA MET A 77 -1.59 10.91 -5.66
C MET A 77 -1.51 9.43 -5.30
N ALA A 78 -0.31 8.94 -5.00
CA ALA A 78 -0.12 7.57 -4.55
C ALA A 78 -0.87 7.32 -3.23
N PHE A 79 -0.80 8.25 -2.29
CA PHE A 79 -1.49 8.16 -1.00
C PHE A 79 -3.01 8.09 -1.19
N VAL A 80 -3.58 8.98 -2.01
CA VAL A 80 -5.01 8.95 -2.35
C VAL A 80 -5.38 7.63 -3.02
N GLY A 81 -4.57 7.15 -3.96
CA GLY A 81 -4.77 5.85 -4.61
C GLY A 81 -4.78 4.68 -3.62
N GLY A 82 -3.83 4.65 -2.68
CA GLY A 82 -3.78 3.62 -1.63
C GLY A 82 -4.99 3.67 -0.69
N PHE A 83 -5.40 4.88 -0.28
CA PHE A 83 -6.57 5.07 0.55
C PHE A 83 -7.85 4.58 -0.14
N LEU A 84 -8.06 5.01 -1.39
CA LEU A 84 -9.23 4.60 -2.19
C LEU A 84 -9.23 3.10 -2.47
N SER A 85 -8.07 2.52 -2.78
CA SER A 85 -7.91 1.08 -2.99
C SER A 85 -8.46 0.28 -1.81
N GLU A 86 -8.08 0.61 -0.59
CA GLU A 86 -8.55 -0.13 0.59
C GLU A 86 -10.02 0.16 0.91
N MET A 87 -10.48 1.39 0.68
CA MET A 87 -11.90 1.74 0.80
C MET A 87 -12.77 0.89 -0.14
N PHE A 88 -12.36 0.74 -1.40
CA PHE A 88 -13.09 -0.09 -2.37
C PHE A 88 -13.04 -1.57 -2.02
N ILE A 89 -11.88 -2.09 -1.57
CA ILE A 89 -11.78 -3.47 -1.06
C ILE A 89 -12.77 -3.70 0.07
N PHE A 90 -12.86 -2.77 1.03
CA PHE A 90 -13.80 -2.87 2.13
C PHE A 90 -15.25 -2.89 1.62
N TYR A 91 -15.62 -1.96 0.75
CA TYR A 91 -16.99 -1.83 0.23
C TYR A 91 -17.45 -3.08 -0.53
N LEU A 92 -16.55 -3.70 -1.30
CA LEU A 92 -16.85 -4.93 -2.05
C LEU A 92 -16.88 -6.18 -1.17
N LYS A 93 -16.06 -6.23 -0.12
CA LYS A 93 -16.00 -7.41 0.76
C LYS A 93 -17.12 -7.44 1.79
N THR A 94 -17.59 -6.27 2.24
CA THR A 94 -18.39 -6.22 3.46
C THR A 94 -19.80 -5.72 3.20
N LYS A 95 -20.79 -6.63 3.35
CA LYS A 95 -22.22 -6.29 3.22
C LYS A 95 -22.88 -5.82 4.52
N ARG A 96 -22.22 -5.99 5.68
CA ARG A 96 -22.88 -5.87 7.01
C ARG A 96 -22.07 -5.14 8.10
N THR A 97 -20.83 -4.71 7.85
CA THR A 97 -20.04 -3.97 8.84
C THR A 97 -19.81 -2.53 8.41
N HIS A 98 -19.70 -1.64 9.38
CA HIS A 98 -19.41 -0.24 9.13
C HIS A 98 -17.96 -0.07 8.65
N TYR A 99 -17.79 0.75 7.62
CA TYR A 99 -16.48 1.15 7.13
C TYR A 99 -15.71 1.90 8.20
N ASN A 100 -14.46 1.51 8.43
CA ASN A 100 -13.54 2.23 9.30
C ASN A 100 -12.48 2.94 8.44
N PRO A 101 -12.56 4.28 8.27
CA PRO A 101 -11.63 5.04 7.44
C PRO A 101 -10.19 4.98 7.95
N LEU A 102 -10.00 4.69 9.24
CA LEU A 102 -8.66 4.52 9.81
C LEU A 102 -7.93 3.34 9.17
N GLU A 103 -8.62 2.27 8.78
CA GLU A 103 -7.97 1.11 8.15
C GLU A 103 -7.38 1.48 6.78
N SER A 104 -8.14 2.21 5.96
CA SER A 104 -7.65 2.72 4.67
C SER A 104 -6.51 3.71 4.84
N LEU A 105 -6.58 4.56 5.88
CA LEU A 105 -5.51 5.48 6.23
C LEU A 105 -4.23 4.72 6.59
N PHE A 106 -4.31 3.74 7.50
CA PHE A 106 -3.16 2.95 7.92
C PHE A 106 -2.58 2.12 6.77
N CYS A 107 -3.41 1.58 5.89
CA CYS A 107 -2.96 0.89 4.69
C CYS A 107 -2.16 1.82 3.77
N ALA A 108 -2.68 3.01 3.47
CA ALA A 108 -1.98 4.02 2.67
C ALA A 108 -0.68 4.48 3.33
N LEU A 109 -0.67 4.66 4.65
CA LEU A 109 0.55 5.02 5.39
C LEU A 109 1.61 3.92 5.28
N CYS A 110 1.23 2.66 5.55
CA CYS A 110 2.17 1.55 5.60
C CYS A 110 2.72 1.18 4.22
N PHE A 111 1.85 1.00 3.22
CA PHE A 111 2.25 0.45 1.92
C PHE A 111 2.51 1.48 0.84
N VAL A 112 2.18 2.76 1.07
CA VAL A 112 2.51 3.84 0.13
C VAL A 112 3.46 4.84 0.75
N LEU A 113 3.08 5.47 1.86
CA LEU A 113 3.83 6.61 2.38
C LEU A 113 5.21 6.18 2.88
N ILE A 114 5.28 5.16 3.74
CA ILE A 114 6.56 4.66 4.29
C ILE A 114 7.53 4.28 3.15
N PRO A 115 7.16 3.41 2.17
CA PRO A 115 8.01 3.15 1.01
C PRO A 115 8.40 4.40 0.24
N SER A 116 7.47 5.33 -0.02
CA SER A 116 7.76 6.57 -0.77
C SER A 116 8.73 7.54 -0.07
N LEU A 117 8.78 7.49 1.26
CA LEU A 117 9.63 8.36 2.08
C LEU A 117 11.04 7.78 2.21
N PHE A 118 11.13 6.46 2.42
CA PHE A 118 12.38 5.82 2.82
C PHE A 118 13.08 5.05 1.70
N LEU A 119 12.39 4.68 0.61
CA LEU A 119 12.97 3.89 -0.48
C LEU A 119 13.15 4.69 -1.76
N LYS A 120 14.29 4.48 -2.40
CA LYS A 120 14.60 4.87 -3.78
C LYS A 120 14.91 3.62 -4.59
N LYS A 121 14.63 3.63 -5.89
CA LYS A 121 14.86 2.48 -6.80
C LYS A 121 16.30 1.92 -6.69
N LYS A 122 17.28 2.82 -6.53
CA LYS A 122 18.73 2.52 -6.45
C LYS A 122 19.22 2.04 -5.07
N ASP A 123 18.39 2.06 -4.03
CA ASP A 123 18.84 1.66 -2.68
C ASP A 123 19.27 0.18 -2.64
N ASN A 124 20.03 -0.23 -1.62
CA ASN A 124 20.45 -1.63 -1.50
C ASN A 124 19.29 -2.56 -1.05
N PHE A 125 19.50 -3.87 -1.19
CA PHE A 125 18.51 -4.87 -0.79
C PHE A 125 18.17 -4.81 0.71
N CYS A 126 19.17 -4.64 1.57
CA CYS A 126 18.97 -4.60 3.02
C CYS A 126 18.03 -3.46 3.44
N LYS A 127 18.16 -2.28 2.83
CA LYS A 127 17.26 -1.15 3.09
C LYS A 127 15.84 -1.42 2.61
N PHE A 128 15.67 -2.04 1.43
CA PHE A 128 14.37 -2.50 0.95
C PHE A 128 13.71 -3.43 1.95
N TYR A 129 14.43 -4.47 2.36
CA TYR A 129 13.94 -5.45 3.34
C TYR A 129 13.52 -4.78 4.64
N PHE A 130 14.37 -3.91 5.21
CA PHE A 130 14.09 -3.26 6.48
C PHE A 130 12.86 -2.34 6.44
N VAL A 131 12.72 -1.53 5.38
CA VAL A 131 11.56 -0.62 5.26
C VAL A 131 10.26 -1.40 5.04
N ILE A 132 10.29 -2.46 4.23
CA ILE A 132 9.11 -3.32 4.01
C ILE A 132 8.75 -4.08 5.29
N LEU A 133 9.75 -4.55 6.04
CA LEU A 133 9.58 -5.17 7.34
C LEU A 133 8.91 -4.21 8.32
N LEU A 134 9.37 -2.97 8.40
CA LEU A 134 8.77 -1.94 9.25
C LEU A 134 7.31 -1.67 8.85
N ALA A 135 7.06 -1.40 7.56
CA ALA A 135 5.72 -1.16 7.03
C ALA A 135 4.76 -2.32 7.31
N SER A 136 5.21 -3.55 7.07
CA SER A 136 4.42 -4.77 7.28
C SER A 136 4.17 -5.03 8.76
N SER A 137 5.15 -4.75 9.63
CA SER A 137 5.00 -4.90 11.09
C SER A 137 3.97 -3.92 11.64
N LEU A 138 4.03 -2.65 11.23
CA LEU A 138 3.05 -1.63 11.63
C LEU A 138 1.65 -2.00 11.16
N PHE A 139 1.51 -2.43 9.91
CA PHE A 139 0.24 -2.90 9.39
C PHE A 139 -0.29 -4.11 10.15
N GLN A 140 0.58 -5.07 10.50
CA GLN A 140 0.20 -6.26 11.26
C GLN A 140 -0.34 -5.90 12.65
N ILE A 141 0.30 -4.97 13.36
CA ILE A 141 -0.12 -4.53 14.70
C ILE A 141 -1.53 -3.91 14.61
N VAL A 142 -1.74 -2.98 13.68
CA VAL A 142 -3.04 -2.30 13.50
C VAL A 142 -4.11 -3.27 13.04
N SER A 143 -3.82 -4.13 12.06
CA SER A 143 -4.77 -5.13 11.59
C SER A 143 -5.15 -6.12 12.69
N TRP A 144 -4.25 -6.38 13.64
CA TRP A 144 -4.50 -7.33 14.72
C TRP A 144 -5.43 -6.77 15.79
N TYR A 145 -5.37 -5.45 16.05
CA TYR A 145 -6.39 -4.76 16.86
C TYR A 145 -7.81 -5.03 16.34
N ASN A 146 -7.99 -5.00 15.01
CA ASN A 146 -9.28 -5.32 14.39
C ASN A 146 -9.65 -6.80 14.53
N ILE A 147 -8.67 -7.71 14.46
CA ILE A 147 -8.91 -9.15 14.70
C ILE A 147 -9.38 -9.37 16.13
N LEU A 148 -8.77 -8.75 17.14
CA LEU A 148 -9.23 -8.82 18.53
C LEU A 148 -10.68 -8.38 18.67
N LYS A 149 -10.98 -7.18 18.14
CA LYS A 149 -12.31 -6.58 18.27
C LYS A 149 -13.40 -7.37 17.55
N TYR A 150 -13.16 -7.78 16.30
CA TYR A 150 -14.21 -8.36 15.45
C TYR A 150 -14.23 -9.89 15.44
N ARG A 151 -13.08 -10.56 15.54
CA ARG A 151 -13.01 -12.04 15.52
C ARG A 151 -13.15 -12.63 16.90
N TYR A 152 -12.41 -12.09 17.87
CA TYR A 152 -12.42 -12.60 19.24
C TYR A 152 -13.48 -11.94 20.12
N LYS A 153 -14.14 -10.87 19.64
CA LYS A 153 -15.12 -10.08 20.41
C LYS A 153 -14.55 -9.63 21.76
N LEU A 154 -13.23 -9.41 21.79
CA LEU A 154 -12.51 -8.95 22.97
C LEU A 154 -12.35 -7.44 22.84
N ASP A 155 -12.92 -6.71 23.80
CA ASP A 155 -12.67 -5.29 23.94
C ASP A 155 -11.41 -5.11 24.80
N LEU A 156 -10.47 -4.30 24.31
CA LEU A 156 -9.21 -4.03 25.02
C LEU A 156 -9.42 -3.20 26.29
N LEU A 157 -10.61 -2.63 26.45
CA LEU A 157 -11.04 -1.87 27.63
C LEU A 157 -11.69 -2.76 28.70
N ASP A 158 -11.93 -4.05 28.43
CA ASP A 158 -12.50 -5.01 29.38
C ASP A 158 -11.42 -5.59 30.30
N ILE A 159 -11.24 -4.97 31.46
CA ILE A 159 -10.20 -5.30 32.46
C ILE A 159 -10.31 -6.77 32.92
N GLN A 160 -11.52 -7.36 32.92
CA GLN A 160 -11.72 -8.74 33.39
C GLN A 160 -11.13 -9.80 32.45
N LYS A 161 -10.85 -9.46 31.18
CA LYS A 161 -10.30 -10.38 30.17
C LYS A 161 -8.85 -10.08 29.82
N PHE A 162 -8.21 -9.18 30.56
CA PHE A 162 -6.90 -8.63 30.22
C PHE A 162 -5.80 -9.70 30.14
N ASP A 163 -5.79 -10.68 31.06
CA ASP A 163 -4.79 -11.77 31.05
C ASP A 163 -4.95 -12.71 29.85
N GLN A 164 -6.20 -13.04 29.47
CA GLN A 164 -6.48 -13.83 28.27
C GLN A 164 -6.08 -13.06 27.00
N ILE A 165 -6.35 -11.76 26.96
CA ILE A 165 -5.93 -10.88 25.86
C ILE A 165 -4.40 -10.87 25.75
N ILE A 166 -3.66 -10.69 26.86
CA ILE A 166 -2.19 -10.69 26.85
C ILE A 166 -1.63 -12.02 26.35
N HIS A 167 -2.20 -13.15 26.77
CA HIS A 167 -1.71 -14.45 26.36
C HIS A 167 -1.91 -14.70 24.86
N ILE A 168 -3.10 -14.36 24.34
CA ILE A 168 -3.39 -14.44 22.90
C ILE A 168 -2.51 -13.46 22.12
N LEU A 169 -2.27 -12.26 22.66
CA LEU A 169 -1.40 -11.23 22.09
C LEU A 169 0.04 -11.73 21.98
N LYS A 170 0.60 -12.28 23.05
CA LYS A 170 1.97 -12.78 23.04
C LYS A 170 2.18 -13.90 22.02
N ILE A 171 1.24 -14.84 21.93
CA ILE A 171 1.40 -16.02 21.06
C ILE A 171 1.07 -15.70 19.61
N ASP A 172 -0.14 -15.21 19.30
CA ASP A 172 -0.58 -15.04 17.90
C ASP A 172 0.12 -13.82 17.25
N LEU A 173 0.17 -12.66 17.92
CA LEU A 173 0.87 -11.50 17.37
C LEU A 173 2.39 -11.73 17.33
N GLY A 174 2.94 -12.42 18.34
CA GLY A 174 4.36 -12.78 18.39
C GLY A 174 4.78 -13.67 17.22
N ILE A 175 4.05 -14.76 16.97
CA ILE A 175 4.33 -15.64 15.82
C ILE A 175 4.22 -14.86 14.50
N ARG A 176 3.20 -14.01 14.35
CA ARG A 176 3.02 -13.18 13.15
C ARG A 176 4.20 -12.22 12.95
N LEU A 177 4.61 -11.49 13.98
CA LEU A 177 5.67 -10.48 13.89
C LEU A 177 7.07 -11.08 13.78
N ILE A 178 7.35 -12.20 14.44
CA ILE A 178 8.71 -12.78 14.51
C ILE A 178 8.97 -13.76 13.36
N VAL A 179 7.95 -14.50 12.92
CA VAL A 179 8.12 -15.54 11.90
C VAL A 179 7.56 -15.07 10.57
N ILE A 180 6.28 -14.68 10.54
CA ILE A 180 5.57 -14.52 9.27
C ILE A 180 5.94 -13.21 8.57
N VAL A 181 5.86 -12.09 9.27
CA VAL A 181 6.13 -10.76 8.72
C VAL A 181 7.56 -10.67 8.15
N PRO A 182 8.61 -11.18 8.81
CA PRO A 182 9.96 -11.22 8.24
C PRO A 182 10.06 -12.03 6.95
N ILE A 183 9.47 -13.23 6.91
CA ILE A 183 9.49 -14.08 5.71
C ILE A 183 8.76 -13.41 4.55
N ILE A 184 7.55 -12.88 4.78
CA ILE A 184 6.78 -12.19 3.75
C ILE A 184 7.52 -10.93 3.26
N SER A 185 8.09 -10.16 4.19
CA SER A 185 8.83 -8.94 3.84
C SER A 185 10.07 -9.26 3.01
N LEU A 186 10.75 -10.38 3.29
CA LEU A 186 11.86 -10.87 2.48
C LEU A 186 11.41 -11.20 1.06
N ILE A 187 10.32 -11.94 0.92
CA ILE A 187 9.75 -12.30 -0.40
C ILE A 187 9.36 -11.03 -1.17
N LEU A 188 8.64 -10.09 -0.54
CA LEU A 188 8.24 -8.83 -1.17
C LEU A 188 9.46 -7.99 -1.59
N ALA A 189 10.48 -7.90 -0.74
CA ALA A 189 11.71 -7.18 -1.06
C ALA A 189 12.45 -7.80 -2.25
N LEU A 190 12.52 -9.13 -2.32
CA LEU A 190 13.12 -9.86 -3.45
C LEU A 190 12.36 -9.61 -4.75
N ILE A 191 11.03 -9.69 -4.71
CA ILE A 191 10.19 -9.43 -5.88
C ILE A 191 10.36 -7.98 -6.33
N LEU A 192 10.27 -7.01 -5.42
CA LEU A 192 10.45 -5.59 -5.75
C LEU A 192 11.81 -5.32 -6.37
N LYS A 193 12.89 -5.89 -5.81
CA LYS A 193 14.24 -5.68 -6.36
C LYS A 193 14.43 -6.28 -7.74
N LYS A 194 13.80 -7.41 -8.05
CA LYS A 194 13.81 -7.98 -9.40
C LYS A 194 12.89 -7.23 -10.36
N LEU A 195 11.80 -6.65 -9.86
CA LEU A 195 10.76 -6.02 -10.67
C LEU A 195 11.13 -4.57 -11.06
N LEU A 196 11.64 -3.76 -10.13
CA LEU A 196 11.89 -2.33 -10.36
C LEU A 196 12.77 -2.02 -11.58
N PRO A 197 13.88 -2.74 -11.85
CA PRO A 197 14.68 -2.51 -13.06
C PRO A 197 13.94 -2.84 -14.36
N ARG A 198 13.00 -3.80 -14.33
CA ARG A 198 12.20 -4.19 -15.51
C ARG A 198 11.06 -3.22 -15.78
N LEU A 199 10.68 -2.45 -14.77
CA LEU A 199 9.63 -1.45 -14.84
C LEU A 199 10.15 -0.05 -15.18
N GLU A 200 11.38 0.06 -15.71
CA GLU A 200 11.92 1.32 -16.26
C GLU A 200 11.05 1.90 -17.39
N PHE A 201 10.21 1.08 -18.03
CA PHE A 201 9.19 1.56 -18.95
C PHE A 201 8.27 2.62 -18.33
N PHE A 202 7.90 2.51 -17.06
CA PHE A 202 7.05 3.51 -16.38
C PHE A 202 7.75 4.86 -16.17
N ASP A 203 9.09 4.91 -16.23
CA ASP A 203 9.82 6.19 -16.20
C ASP A 203 9.88 6.85 -17.59
N ASN A 204 9.70 6.06 -18.66
CA ASN A 204 9.88 6.47 -20.05
C ASN A 204 8.56 6.68 -20.82
N ILE A 205 7.39 6.36 -20.25
CA ILE A 205 6.07 6.67 -20.84
C ILE A 205 5.73 8.13 -20.66
#